data_AF-A0A524P4R1-F1
#
_entry.id   AF-A0A524P4R1-F1
#
_cell.length_a   1.000
_cell.length_b   1.000
_cell.length_c   1.000
_cell.angle_alpha   90.00
_cell.angle_beta   90.00
_cell.angle_gamma   90.00
#
_symmetry.space_group_name_H-M   'P 1'
#
loop_
_entity.id
_entity.type
_entity.pdbx_description
1 polymer ?
#
loop_
_entity_poly.entity_id
_entity_poly.type
_entity_poly.pdbx_seq_one_letter_code
_entity_poly.pdbx_strand_id
1 'polypeptide(L)'
;MMENKKTEKLKIGYDQMKNVKNVNTSGPTVSGMFSPNRENLLDPITDTATDFERCVQCGYCRSVCRVYNATYNEMDYAGGRMRILKSLSKKEIKFDKEGIIDSIFR
;
A
#
# COMPACT_ATOMS: atom_id res chain seq x y z
N MET A 1 -38.42 24.29 2.20
CA MET A 1 -38.11 23.23 1.21
C MET A 1 -36.62 22.82 1.26
N MET A 2 -36.09 22.39 2.42
CA MET A 2 -34.64 22.10 2.58
C MET A 2 -34.31 20.76 3.25
N GLU A 3 -35.28 19.87 3.48
CA GLU A 3 -35.04 18.59 4.18
C GLU A 3 -34.73 17.40 3.25
N ASN A 4 -35.09 17.46 1.96
CA ASN A 4 -35.02 16.30 1.07
C ASN A 4 -33.62 15.96 0.52
N LYS A 5 -32.66 16.90 0.51
CA LYS A 5 -31.32 16.65 -0.08
C LYS A 5 -30.39 15.83 0.81
N LYS A 6 -30.62 15.79 2.13
CA LYS A 6 -29.78 15.06 3.09
C LYS A 6 -30.05 13.55 3.05
N THR A 7 -31.32 13.20 2.91
CA THR A 7 -31.83 11.82 2.88
C THR A 7 -31.46 11.10 1.58
N GLU A 8 -31.41 11.80 0.44
CA GLU A 8 -30.93 11.24 -0.84
C GLU A 8 -29.43 10.93 -0.81
N LYS A 9 -28.59 11.83 -0.27
CA LYS A 9 -27.13 11.57 -0.14
C LYS A 9 -26.82 10.36 0.74
N LEU A 10 -27.58 10.17 1.82
CA LEU A 10 -27.45 9.01 2.72
C LEU A 10 -27.85 7.69 2.03
N LYS A 11 -28.91 7.70 1.20
CA LYS A 11 -29.32 6.52 0.42
C LYS A 11 -28.31 6.16 -0.67
N ILE A 12 -27.75 7.15 -1.37
CA ILE A 12 -26.70 6.95 -2.38
C ILE A 12 -25.46 6.28 -1.75
N GLY A 13 -25.07 6.70 -0.53
CA GLY A 13 -23.98 6.06 0.21
C GLY A 13 -24.27 4.61 0.63
N TYR A 14 -25.52 4.32 1.01
CA TYR A 14 -25.92 2.97 1.46
C TYR A 14 -26.04 1.96 0.31
N ASP A 15 -26.55 2.37 -0.86
CA ASP A 15 -26.60 1.50 -2.03
C ASP A 15 -25.22 1.31 -2.68
N GLN A 16 -24.32 2.29 -2.58
CA GLN A 16 -22.91 2.10 -2.94
C GLN A 16 -22.22 1.09 -2.01
N MET A 17 -22.55 1.06 -0.71
CA MET A 17 -22.04 0.06 0.25
C MET A 17 -22.47 -1.39 -0.07
N LYS A 18 -23.63 -1.61 -0.71
CA LYS A 18 -24.05 -2.97 -1.11
C LYS A 18 -23.21 -3.57 -2.23
N ASN A 19 -22.63 -2.74 -3.10
CA ASN A 19 -21.83 -3.19 -4.25
C ASN A 19 -20.35 -3.40 -3.93
N VAL A 20 -19.89 -3.06 -2.72
CA VAL A 20 -18.48 -3.21 -2.31
C VAL A 20 -18.11 -4.66 -1.98
N LYS A 21 -19.12 -5.52 -1.76
CA LYS A 21 -18.91 -6.95 -1.45
C LYS A 21 -18.15 -7.70 -2.55
N ASN A 22 -18.20 -7.22 -3.79
CA ASN A 22 -17.51 -7.86 -4.92
C ASN A 22 -16.27 -7.07 -5.37
N VAL A 23 -15.88 -6.03 -4.63
CA VAL A 23 -14.72 -5.20 -4.98
C VAL A 23 -13.50 -5.77 -4.26
N ASN A 24 -12.62 -6.41 -5.03
CA ASN A 24 -11.28 -6.79 -4.57
C ASN A 24 -10.43 -5.53 -4.46
N THR A 25 -10.34 -4.96 -3.27
CA THR A 25 -9.39 -3.89 -2.94
C THR A 25 -8.26 -4.47 -2.10
N SER A 26 -7.01 -4.31 -2.53
CA SER A 26 -5.83 -4.79 -1.77
C SER A 26 -5.13 -3.64 -1.03
N GLY A 27 -5.87 -2.58 -0.69
CA GLY A 27 -5.31 -1.33 -0.19
C GLY A 27 -6.05 -0.75 1.02
N PRO A 28 -5.34 0.04 1.85
CA PRO A 28 -5.95 0.85 2.91
C PRO A 28 -6.78 2.00 2.34
N THR A 29 -7.64 2.58 3.19
CA THR A 29 -8.81 3.42 2.82
C THR A 29 -8.54 4.78 2.17
N VAL A 30 -7.34 5.06 1.66
CA VAL A 30 -7.09 6.34 0.99
C VAL A 30 -7.43 6.27 -0.50
N SER A 31 -7.75 7.42 -1.09
CA SER A 31 -8.08 7.58 -2.51
C SER A 31 -9.39 6.91 -2.97
N GLY A 32 -10.42 6.88 -2.11
CA GLY A 32 -11.73 6.35 -2.49
C GLY A 32 -11.78 4.82 -2.64
N MET A 33 -10.74 4.12 -2.21
CA MET A 33 -10.73 2.66 -2.08
C MET A 33 -11.32 2.28 -0.72
N PHE A 34 -12.29 1.37 -0.74
CA PHE A 34 -12.81 0.75 0.48
C PHE A 34 -11.83 -0.32 0.95
N SER A 35 -11.69 -0.52 2.26
CA SER A 35 -11.01 -1.73 2.74
C SER A 35 -11.78 -2.96 2.28
N PRO A 36 -11.10 -4.03 1.84
CA PRO A 36 -11.78 -5.26 1.49
C PRO A 36 -12.48 -5.80 2.72
N ASN A 37 -13.68 -6.37 2.54
CA ASN A 37 -14.29 -7.16 3.61
C ASN A 37 -13.36 -8.33 3.96
N ARG A 38 -13.40 -8.77 5.22
CA ARG A 38 -12.55 -9.88 5.69
C ARG A 38 -12.73 -11.17 4.86
N GLU A 39 -13.95 -11.39 4.38
CA GLU A 39 -14.32 -12.50 3.48
C GLU A 39 -13.70 -12.41 2.07
N ASN A 40 -13.20 -11.23 1.67
CA ASN A 40 -12.58 -10.95 0.37
C ASN A 40 -11.05 -10.80 0.46
N LEU A 41 -10.46 -11.02 1.64
CA LEU A 41 -9.01 -11.05 1.77
C LEU A 41 -8.51 -12.33 1.11
N LEU A 42 -7.72 -12.18 0.05
CA LEU A 42 -6.98 -13.30 -0.52
C LEU A 42 -6.00 -13.83 0.52
N ASP A 43 -5.84 -15.15 0.56
CA ASP A 43 -4.77 -15.76 1.35
C ASP A 43 -3.43 -15.18 0.89
N PRO A 44 -2.54 -14.82 1.85
CA PRO A 44 -1.25 -14.25 1.50
C PRO A 44 -0.46 -15.28 0.69
N ILE A 45 -0.14 -14.94 -0.56
CA ILE A 45 0.75 -15.74 -1.39
C ILE A 45 2.11 -15.78 -0.70
N THR A 46 2.53 -16.95 -0.24
CA THR A 46 3.71 -17.16 0.62
C THR A 46 5.05 -17.17 -0.12
N ASP A 47 5.09 -16.82 -1.41
CA ASP A 47 6.36 -16.67 -2.14
C ASP A 47 7.04 -15.35 -1.78
N THR A 48 7.70 -15.34 -0.63
CA THR A 48 8.43 -14.18 -0.11
C THR A 48 9.64 -13.81 -0.98
N ALA A 49 10.10 -14.70 -1.86
CA ALA A 49 11.28 -14.46 -2.70
C ALA A 49 11.04 -13.39 -3.77
N THR A 50 9.77 -13.09 -4.11
CA THR A 50 9.41 -12.16 -5.17
C THR A 50 8.42 -11.08 -4.73
N ASP A 51 8.11 -10.97 -3.45
CA ASP A 51 7.12 -10.00 -2.92
C ASP A 51 7.44 -8.55 -3.26
N PHE A 52 8.72 -8.19 -3.40
CA PHE A 52 9.14 -6.85 -3.80
C PHE A 52 8.69 -6.48 -5.23
N GLU A 53 8.40 -7.44 -6.10
CA GLU A 53 7.88 -7.18 -7.46
C GLU A 53 6.44 -6.66 -7.45
N ARG A 54 5.68 -6.90 -6.37
CA ARG A 54 4.30 -6.40 -6.22
C ARG A 54 4.23 -4.90 -5.96
N CYS A 55 5.35 -4.28 -5.56
CA CYS A 55 5.39 -2.85 -5.33
C CYS A 55 5.22 -2.07 -6.65
N VAL A 56 4.05 -1.44 -6.82
CA VAL A 56 3.73 -0.58 -7.97
C VAL A 56 4.19 0.88 -7.80
N GLN A 57 4.99 1.17 -6.77
CA GLN A 57 5.55 2.50 -6.49
C GLN A 57 4.50 3.63 -6.32
N CYS A 58 3.30 3.32 -5.83
CA CYS A 58 2.22 4.30 -5.63
C CYS A 58 2.51 5.36 -4.55
N GLY A 59 3.53 5.16 -3.72
CA GLY A 59 3.91 6.10 -2.66
C GLY A 59 3.03 6.06 -1.41
N TYR A 60 2.02 5.19 -1.33
CA TYR A 60 1.15 5.11 -0.14
C TYR A 60 1.93 4.80 1.14
N CYS A 61 2.85 3.84 1.09
CA CYS A 61 3.67 3.50 2.24
C CYS A 61 4.52 4.68 2.74
N ARG A 62 4.90 5.63 1.87
CA ARG A 62 5.59 6.87 2.25
C ARG A 62 4.67 7.80 3.02
N SER A 63 3.42 8.00 2.56
CA SER A 63 2.49 8.98 3.17
C SER A 63 2.07 8.62 4.59
N VAL A 64 2.13 7.33 4.96
CA VAL A 64 1.77 6.84 6.30
C VAL A 64 2.98 6.51 7.18
N CYS A 65 4.21 6.57 6.66
CA CYS A 65 5.39 6.15 7.41
C CYS A 65 5.87 7.23 8.39
N ARG A 66 5.76 6.96 9.69
CA ARG A 66 6.29 7.85 10.74
C ARG A 66 7.81 8.00 10.71
N VAL A 67 8.54 6.92 10.37
CA VAL A 67 10.00 6.94 10.29
C VAL A 67 10.44 7.91 9.19
N TYR A 68 9.83 7.84 8.01
CA TYR A 68 10.07 8.80 6.93
C TYR A 68 9.77 10.24 7.36
N ASN A 69 8.65 10.46 8.07
CA ASN A 69 8.29 11.80 8.53
C ASN A 69 9.28 12.38 9.54
N ALA A 70 10.03 11.54 10.26
CA ALA A 70 11.07 11.98 11.20
C ALA A 70 12.45 12.13 10.54
N THR A 71 12.80 11.22 9.64
CA THR A 71 14.14 11.11 9.04
C THR A 71 14.27 11.84 7.70
N TYR A 72 13.15 12.03 6.99
CA TYR A 72 13.08 12.48 5.60
C TYR A 72 13.95 11.69 4.62
N ASN A 73 14.31 10.45 4.99
CA ASN A 73 15.21 9.61 4.22
C ASN A 73 14.45 8.52 3.49
N GLU A 74 14.63 8.48 2.16
CA GLU A 74 13.95 7.53 1.29
C GLU A 74 14.28 6.07 1.61
N MET A 75 15.42 5.76 2.22
CA MET A 75 15.81 4.38 2.56
C MET A 75 15.09 3.85 3.80
N ASP A 76 14.46 4.73 4.59
CA ASP A 76 13.91 4.37 5.89
C ASP A 76 12.45 3.91 5.84
N TYR A 77 11.80 3.95 4.67
CA TYR A 77 10.42 3.47 4.50
C TYR A 77 10.31 2.31 3.52
N ALA A 78 9.20 1.58 3.61
CA ALA A 78 8.99 0.33 2.87
C ALA A 78 9.19 0.46 1.35
N GLY A 79 8.65 1.51 0.71
CA GLY A 79 8.78 1.69 -0.73
C GLY A 79 10.21 1.96 -1.20
N GLY A 80 11.02 2.64 -0.39
CA GLY A 80 12.45 2.79 -0.66
C GLY A 80 13.19 1.47 -0.61
N ARG A 81 12.98 0.70 0.46
CA ARG A 81 13.58 -0.63 0.62
C ARG A 81 13.17 -1.60 -0.48
N MET A 82 11.91 -1.57 -0.93
CA MET A 82 11.44 -2.37 -2.07
C MET A 82 12.17 -2.02 -3.38
N ARG A 83 12.48 -0.73 -3.62
CA ARG A 83 13.28 -0.34 -4.80
C ARG A 83 14.69 -0.91 -4.76
N ILE A 84 15.34 -0.86 -3.60
CA ILE A 84 16.68 -1.45 -3.41
C ILE A 84 16.65 -2.96 -3.69
N LEU A 85 15.68 -3.67 -3.12
CA LEU A 85 15.51 -5.11 -3.34
C LEU A 85 15.27 -5.45 -4.82
N LYS A 86 14.44 -4.65 -5.51
CA LYS A 86 14.19 -4.83 -6.95
C LYS A 86 15.44 -4.63 -7.80
N SER A 87 16.21 -3.58 -7.54
CA SER A 87 17.47 -3.34 -8.27
C SER A 87 18.55 -4.38 -7.95
N LEU A 88 18.59 -4.90 -6.72
CA LEU A 88 19.45 -6.03 -6.36
C LEU A 88 19.06 -7.31 -7.10
N SER A 89 17.77 -7.63 -7.14
CA SER A 89 17.24 -8.80 -7.85
C SER A 89 17.59 -8.77 -9.35
N LYS A 90 17.50 -7.59 -9.96
CA LYS A 90 17.87 -7.35 -11.37
C LYS A 90 19.36 -7.21 -11.62
N LYS A 91 20.20 -7.24 -10.57
CA LYS A 91 21.65 -7.00 -10.65
C LYS A 91 22.01 -5.64 -11.26
N GLU A 92 21.11 -4.65 -11.15
CA GLU A 92 21.35 -3.27 -11.57
C GLU A 92 22.35 -2.58 -10.63
N ILE A 93 22.35 -2.98 -9.36
CA ILE A 93 23.29 -2.53 -8.34
C ILE A 93 24.09 -3.72 -7.80
N LYS A 94 25.37 -3.49 -7.49
CA LYS A 94 26.22 -4.52 -6.87
C LYS A 94 25.81 -4.73 -5.42
N PHE A 95 25.73 -5.99 -5.01
CA PHE A 95 25.54 -6.30 -3.59
C PHE A 95 26.83 -6.02 -2.83
N ASP A 96 26.87 -4.89 -2.14
CA ASP A 96 27.92 -4.56 -1.19
C ASP A 96 27.45 -4.92 0.23
N LYS A 97 28.06 -5.95 0.82
CA LYS A 97 27.70 -6.44 2.15
C LYS A 97 27.80 -5.35 3.23
N GLU A 98 28.69 -4.38 3.06
CA GLU A 98 28.94 -3.37 4.09
C GLU A 98 27.90 -2.23 4.02
N GLY A 99 27.64 -1.66 2.84
CA GLY A 99 26.70 -0.54 2.70
C GLY A 99 25.22 -0.91 2.55
N ILE A 100 24.90 -2.07 1.97
CA ILE A 100 23.51 -2.41 1.60
C ILE A 100 22.72 -3.01 2.76
N ILE A 101 23.38 -3.70 3.69
CA ILE A 101 22.69 -4.26 4.87
C ILE A 101 22.05 -3.15 5.69
N ASP A 102 22.79 -2.08 5.97
CA ASP A 102 22.28 -0.89 6.67
C ASP A 102 21.17 -0.18 5.89
N SER A 103 21.19 -0.23 4.56
CA SER A 103 20.16 0.40 3.73
C SER A 103 18.84 -0.38 3.70
N ILE A 104 18.85 -1.68 4.05
CA ILE A 104 17.68 -2.57 3.99
C ILE A 104 17.14 -2.91 5.39
N PHE A 105 18.03 -3.20 6.33
CA PHE A 105 17.68 -3.82 7.62
C PHE A 105 17.79 -2.90 8.83
N ARG A 106 18.07 -1.61 8.63
CA ARG A 106 18.06 -0.61 9.71
C ARG A 106 16.76 -0.60 10.51
#